data_AF-A0A1D1V7T6-F1
#
_entry.id   AF-A0A1D1V7T6-F1
#
_cell.length_a   1.000
_cell.length_b   1.000
_cell.length_c   1.000
_cell.angle_alpha   90.00
_cell.angle_beta   90.00
_cell.angle_gamma   90.00
#
_symmetry.space_group_name_H-M   'P 1'
#
loop_
_entity.id
_entity.type
_entity.pdbx_description
1 polymer ?
#
loop_
_entity_poly.entity_id
_entity_poly.type
_entity_poly.pdbx_seq_one_letter_code
_entity_poly.pdbx_strand_id
1 'polypeptide(L)'
;MADFTSDGFCLNDNKAGLSQMEGHSKEDIAKILTKNSEGSKFYQNKKQRHQATEQRIAQKKKILEEASPADYNDALRKTDKMLSNLEASRDLSHTIVHVDMDMFYAAVEMRDAPHLKDKPVAVGGNSMLSTSNYVARKFGVRAAQPGFLAKKLCPNLIIVPCNFPKYRAVAAIVRGVFAEYDPNYASASLDEAYLDITEHLKVRADRTEEERTLWRCDCEYWRSLDADWKPSATQETEPTSSENNQETCPECGRVAESIVTGTDAEGAVLELRTKVFRRTALTCSAGIAPNSKLAKICTDRNKPNGQYQLPPNKEAVLEFVKDLPVRKIPGIGATTEETLRALGVQTCSDIHKHRASLALVFSDLSTEYFMRVSLGIGCTTISNDEERKSISNERYALLPSPITV
;
A
#
# COMPACT_ATOMS: atom_id res chain seq x y z
N MET A 1 23.52 2.01 -22.19
CA MET A 1 22.08 2.12 -22.50
C MET A 1 21.45 0.83 -22.04
N ALA A 2 20.39 0.88 -21.24
CA ALA A 2 19.70 -0.33 -20.80
C ALA A 2 18.93 -0.92 -21.99
N ASP A 3 18.84 -2.24 -22.08
CA ASP A 3 18.06 -2.90 -23.12
C ASP A 3 16.57 -2.82 -22.75
N PHE A 4 15.73 -2.34 -23.66
CA PHE A 4 14.27 -2.30 -23.43
C PHE A 4 13.72 -3.70 -23.10
N THR A 5 14.35 -4.76 -23.60
CA THR A 5 13.92 -6.14 -23.30
C THR A 5 14.19 -6.56 -21.86
N SER A 6 15.18 -5.96 -21.17
CA SER A 6 15.45 -6.24 -19.75
C SER A 6 14.53 -5.45 -18.82
N ASP A 7 14.27 -4.18 -19.14
CA ASP A 7 13.63 -3.25 -18.18
C ASP A 7 12.15 -3.00 -18.49
N GLY A 8 11.74 -3.14 -19.75
CA GLY A 8 10.40 -2.77 -20.21
C GLY A 8 9.27 -3.57 -19.56
N PHE A 9 9.49 -4.84 -19.21
CA PHE A 9 8.50 -5.71 -18.57
C PHE A 9 8.96 -6.27 -17.23
N CYS A 10 10.03 -5.71 -16.65
CA CYS A 10 10.53 -6.14 -15.36
C CYS A 10 9.43 -6.05 -14.30
N LEU A 11 9.27 -7.14 -13.55
CA LEU A 11 8.29 -7.20 -12.49
C LEU A 11 8.76 -6.33 -11.32
N ASN A 12 8.00 -5.28 -11.04
CA ASN A 12 8.11 -4.58 -9.77
C ASN A 12 7.41 -5.42 -8.68
N ASP A 13 8.20 -6.01 -7.79
CA ASP A 13 7.79 -6.89 -6.70
C ASP A 13 7.62 -6.15 -5.36
N ASN A 14 7.63 -4.81 -5.37
CA ASN A 14 7.44 -4.02 -4.16
C ASN A 14 6.04 -4.16 -3.53
N LYS A 15 5.11 -4.89 -4.18
CA LYS A 15 3.77 -5.18 -3.64
C LYS A 15 3.82 -6.43 -2.76
N ALA A 16 3.16 -6.38 -1.61
CA ALA A 16 3.11 -7.50 -0.67
C ALA A 16 2.74 -8.83 -1.34
N GLY A 17 3.52 -9.88 -1.07
CA GLY A 17 3.35 -11.22 -1.63
C GLY A 17 3.96 -11.46 -3.02
N LEU A 18 4.54 -10.44 -3.67
CA LEU A 18 5.27 -10.63 -4.93
C LEU A 18 6.75 -10.97 -4.74
N SER A 19 7.32 -10.82 -3.54
CA SER A 19 8.73 -11.14 -3.27
C SER A 19 8.97 -12.63 -3.04
N GLN A 20 7.94 -13.37 -2.61
CA GLN A 20 7.98 -14.81 -2.35
C GLN A 20 7.61 -15.58 -3.62
N MET A 21 8.54 -15.59 -4.59
CA MET A 21 8.31 -16.22 -5.88
C MET A 21 8.29 -17.75 -5.76
N GLU A 22 7.26 -18.37 -6.33
CA GLU A 22 7.19 -19.82 -6.56
C GLU A 22 7.08 -20.07 -8.08
N GLY A 23 7.90 -20.98 -8.60
CA GLY A 23 7.87 -21.41 -10.00
C GLY A 23 8.66 -20.56 -11.01
N HIS A 24 8.66 -19.23 -10.89
CA HIS A 24 9.36 -18.34 -11.84
C HIS A 24 10.21 -17.27 -11.15
N SER A 25 11.45 -17.06 -11.62
CA SER A 25 12.24 -15.90 -11.21
C SER A 25 11.68 -14.60 -11.82
N LYS A 26 12.10 -13.43 -11.30
CA LYS A 26 11.73 -12.13 -11.89
C LYS A 26 12.14 -12.03 -13.36
N GLU A 27 13.30 -12.59 -13.70
CA GLU A 27 13.80 -12.62 -15.07
C GLU A 27 12.93 -13.52 -15.97
N ASP A 28 12.49 -14.67 -15.46
CA ASP A 28 11.60 -15.58 -16.21
C ASP A 28 10.25 -14.92 -16.48
N ILE A 29 9.67 -14.26 -15.47
CA ILE A 29 8.43 -13.50 -15.61
C ILE A 29 8.59 -12.42 -16.68
N ALA A 30 9.67 -11.63 -16.62
CA ALA A 30 9.95 -10.60 -17.61
C ALA A 30 10.09 -11.20 -19.03
N LYS A 31 10.82 -12.31 -19.18
CA LYS A 31 10.97 -13.02 -20.47
C LYS A 31 9.63 -13.52 -21.02
N ILE A 32 8.79 -14.14 -20.18
CA ILE A 32 7.47 -14.62 -20.59
C ILE A 32 6.60 -13.45 -21.03
N LEU A 33 6.55 -12.37 -20.26
CA LEU A 33 5.73 -11.20 -20.57
C LEU A 33 6.21 -10.49 -21.85
N THR A 34 7.52 -10.30 -22.01
CA THR A 34 8.12 -9.72 -23.23
C THR A 34 7.78 -10.57 -24.45
N LYS A 35 8.06 -11.88 -24.42
CA LYS A 35 7.78 -12.80 -25.53
C LYS A 35 6.31 -12.79 -25.94
N ASN A 36 5.38 -12.73 -24.98
CA ASN A 36 3.94 -12.74 -25.26
C ASN A 36 3.36 -11.34 -25.56
N SER A 37 4.17 -10.28 -25.47
CA SER A 37 3.77 -8.91 -25.79
C SER A 37 4.40 -8.38 -27.08
N GLU A 38 5.53 -8.96 -27.50
CA GLU A 38 6.29 -8.55 -28.67
C GLU A 38 5.43 -8.54 -29.94
N GLY A 39 5.65 -7.54 -30.79
CA GLY A 39 4.85 -7.30 -32.00
C GLY A 39 3.49 -6.62 -31.76
N SER A 40 3.00 -6.51 -30.52
CA SER A 40 1.73 -5.81 -30.25
C SER A 40 1.85 -4.29 -30.34
N LYS A 41 0.75 -3.59 -30.65
CA LYS A 41 0.67 -2.11 -30.59
C LYS A 41 0.99 -1.58 -29.18
N PHE A 42 0.60 -2.33 -28.13
CA PHE A 42 0.92 -1.99 -26.75
C PHE A 42 2.42 -2.01 -26.49
N TYR A 43 3.11 -3.05 -26.95
CA TYR A 43 4.56 -3.17 -26.82
C TYR A 43 5.30 -2.02 -27.52
N GLN A 44 4.90 -1.68 -28.75
CA GLN A 44 5.49 -0.56 -29.49
C GLN A 44 5.29 0.78 -28.78
N ASN A 45 4.08 1.08 -28.29
CA ASN A 45 3.81 2.28 -27.51
C ASN A 45 4.66 2.32 -26.23
N LYS A 46 4.79 1.19 -25.53
CA LYS A 46 5.63 1.10 -24.33
C LYS A 46 7.11 1.36 -24.64
N LYS A 47 7.62 0.83 -25.75
CA LYS A 47 8.99 1.09 -26.24
C LYS A 47 9.20 2.56 -26.54
N GLN A 48 8.27 3.20 -27.24
CA GLN A 48 8.33 4.64 -27.54
C GLN A 48 8.32 5.48 -26.26
N ARG A 49 7.49 5.14 -25.27
CA ARG A 49 7.46 5.83 -23.97
C ARG A 49 8.79 5.68 -23.22
N HIS A 50 9.41 4.51 -23.26
CA HIS A 50 10.71 4.30 -22.63
C HIS A 50 11.79 5.16 -23.29
N GLN A 51 11.85 5.19 -24.64
CA GLN A 51 12.76 6.07 -25.38
C GLN A 51 12.55 7.55 -25.03
N ALA A 52 11.29 7.99 -24.89
CA ALA A 52 11.00 9.36 -24.46
C ALA A 52 11.48 9.65 -23.03
N THR A 53 11.41 8.68 -22.12
CA THR A 53 11.99 8.79 -20.77
C THR A 53 13.51 8.89 -20.84
N GLU A 54 14.19 8.06 -21.63
CA GLU A 54 15.64 8.10 -21.81
C GLU A 54 16.10 9.47 -22.35
N GLN A 55 15.38 10.03 -23.32
CA GLN A 55 15.66 11.38 -23.85
C GLN A 55 15.55 12.45 -22.76
N ARG A 56 14.51 12.40 -21.92
CA ARG A 56 14.35 13.34 -20.79
C ARG A 56 15.47 13.18 -19.76
N ILE A 57 15.89 11.94 -19.48
CA ILE A 57 17.02 11.66 -18.59
C ILE A 57 18.32 12.26 -19.16
N ALA A 58 18.59 12.06 -20.44
CA ALA A 58 19.76 12.62 -21.10
C ALA A 58 19.78 14.16 -21.04
N GLN A 59 18.64 14.82 -21.26
CA GLN A 59 18.50 16.27 -21.11
C GLN A 59 18.81 16.74 -19.69
N LYS A 60 18.29 16.05 -18.67
CA LYS A 60 18.57 16.37 -17.26
C LYS A 60 20.05 16.18 -16.92
N LYS A 61 20.70 15.13 -17.41
CA LYS A 61 22.14 14.91 -17.22
C LYS A 61 22.96 16.03 -17.85
N LYS A 62 22.61 16.44 -19.06
CA LYS A 62 23.24 17.56 -19.74
C LYS A 62 23.14 18.86 -18.93
N ILE A 63 21.97 19.17 -18.35
CA ILE A 63 21.81 20.33 -17.45
C ILE A 63 22.80 20.27 -16.27
N LEU A 64 23.02 19.08 -15.69
CA LEU A 64 23.97 18.93 -14.59
C LEU A 64 25.43 19.05 -15.03
N GLU A 65 25.77 18.58 -16.22
CA GLU A 65 27.11 18.69 -16.80
C GLU A 65 27.45 20.15 -17.16
N GLU A 66 26.47 20.94 -17.60
CA GLU A 66 26.62 22.35 -17.97
C GLU A 66 26.50 23.31 -16.78
N ALA A 67 26.01 22.84 -15.62
CA ALA A 67 25.82 23.66 -14.43
C ALA A 67 27.17 24.17 -13.87
N SER A 68 27.25 25.47 -13.63
CA SER A 68 28.45 26.05 -13.03
C SER A 68 28.53 25.74 -11.53
N PRO A 69 29.73 25.86 -10.91
CA PRO A 69 29.85 25.78 -9.46
C PRO A 69 28.97 26.80 -8.71
N ALA A 70 28.69 27.96 -9.31
CA ALA A 70 27.79 28.96 -8.73
C ALA A 70 26.33 28.46 -8.71
N ASP A 71 25.85 27.91 -9.82
CA ASP A 71 24.49 27.35 -9.90
C ASP A 71 24.29 26.23 -8.89
N TYR A 72 25.29 25.36 -8.74
CA TYR A 72 25.26 24.26 -7.77
C TYR A 72 25.23 24.78 -6.32
N ASN A 73 26.04 25.78 -6.00
CA ASN A 73 26.05 26.40 -4.68
C ASN A 73 24.73 27.12 -4.37
N ASP A 74 24.10 27.75 -5.36
CA ASP A 74 22.80 28.39 -5.21
C ASP A 74 21.70 27.36 -4.95
N ALA A 75 21.72 26.25 -5.68
CA ALA A 75 20.83 25.11 -5.47
C ALA A 75 21.03 24.47 -4.08
N LEU A 76 22.27 24.33 -3.61
CA LEU A 76 22.57 23.88 -2.24
C LEU A 76 21.97 24.82 -1.21
N ARG A 77 22.26 26.13 -1.29
CA ARG A 77 21.72 27.13 -0.35
C ARG A 77 20.20 27.12 -0.32
N LYS A 78 19.55 27.02 -1.49
CA LYS A 78 18.09 26.92 -1.61
C LYS A 78 17.55 25.69 -0.90
N THR A 79 18.13 24.51 -1.18
CA THR A 79 17.66 23.24 -0.61
C THR A 79 17.96 23.11 0.88
N ASP A 80 19.11 23.59 1.35
CA ASP A 80 19.45 23.64 2.78
C ASP A 80 18.48 24.54 3.55
N LYS A 81 18.08 25.68 2.97
CA LYS A 81 17.03 26.53 3.55
C LYS A 81 15.68 25.83 3.60
N MET A 82 15.29 25.12 2.54
CA MET A 82 14.06 24.31 2.52
C MET A 82 14.09 23.24 3.61
N LEU A 83 15.18 22.49 3.71
CA LEU A 83 15.36 21.44 4.73
C LEU A 83 15.28 22.01 6.14
N SER A 84 15.94 23.13 6.41
CA SER A 84 15.88 23.80 7.71
C SER A 84 14.45 24.22 8.08
N ASN A 85 13.72 24.84 7.14
CA ASN A 85 12.33 25.25 7.35
C ASN A 85 11.39 24.05 7.59
N LEU A 86 11.58 22.97 6.82
CA LEU A 86 10.81 21.74 6.98
C LEU A 86 11.10 21.09 8.34
N GLU A 87 12.37 21.03 8.74
CA GLU A 87 12.76 20.46 10.03
C GLU A 87 12.22 21.29 11.21
N ALA A 88 12.24 22.62 11.10
CA ALA A 88 11.70 23.53 12.12
C ALA A 88 10.17 23.42 12.27
N SER A 89 9.47 22.95 11.24
CA SER A 89 8.02 22.72 11.24
C SER A 89 7.65 21.24 11.40
N ARG A 90 8.60 20.38 11.78
CA ARG A 90 8.34 18.97 12.03
C ARG A 90 7.37 18.84 13.19
N ASP A 91 6.29 18.11 12.94
CA ASP A 91 5.30 17.74 13.93
C ASP A 91 5.26 16.22 14.07
N LEU A 92 5.43 15.75 15.30
CA LEU A 92 5.41 14.34 15.69
C LEU A 92 4.34 14.05 16.76
N SER A 93 3.46 15.02 17.03
CA SER A 93 2.46 14.91 18.10
C SER A 93 1.24 14.06 17.72
N HIS A 94 1.01 13.85 16.42
CA HIS A 94 -0.10 13.07 15.91
C HIS A 94 0.21 11.58 15.80
N THR A 95 -0.80 10.73 16.01
CA THR A 95 -0.75 9.30 15.74
C THR A 95 -1.64 8.97 14.55
N ILE A 96 -1.04 8.89 13.38
CA ILE A 96 -1.73 8.61 12.12
C ILE A 96 -1.68 7.12 11.83
N VAL A 97 -2.84 6.55 11.51
CA VAL A 97 -3.00 5.17 11.08
C VAL A 97 -3.40 5.16 9.61
N HIS A 98 -2.71 4.39 8.80
CA HIS A 98 -3.19 3.98 7.48
C HIS A 98 -3.63 2.53 7.57
N VAL A 99 -4.83 2.22 7.10
CA VAL A 99 -5.39 0.86 7.06
C VAL A 99 -5.61 0.48 5.60
N ASP A 100 -5.27 -0.76 5.23
CA ASP A 100 -5.39 -1.30 3.88
C ASP A 100 -5.85 -2.77 3.95
N MET A 101 -7.02 -3.07 3.39
CA MET A 101 -7.59 -4.42 3.37
C MET A 101 -6.72 -5.37 2.53
N ASP A 102 -6.46 -6.56 3.06
CA ASP A 102 -5.57 -7.50 2.37
C ASP A 102 -6.26 -8.11 1.17
N MET A 103 -5.67 -7.90 -0.02
CA MET A 103 -6.15 -8.46 -1.29
C MET A 103 -7.68 -8.27 -1.51
N PHE A 104 -8.22 -7.11 -1.12
CA PHE A 104 -9.64 -6.87 -0.83
C PHE A 104 -10.64 -7.61 -1.73
N TYR A 105 -10.71 -7.31 -3.02
CA TYR A 105 -11.71 -7.94 -3.89
C TYR A 105 -11.55 -9.46 -3.96
N ALA A 106 -10.31 -9.97 -4.01
CA ALA A 106 -10.07 -11.41 -4.04
C ALA A 106 -10.45 -12.07 -2.69
N ALA A 107 -10.16 -11.43 -1.55
CA ALA A 107 -10.58 -11.93 -0.24
C ALA A 107 -12.10 -12.01 -0.12
N VAL A 108 -12.81 -10.99 -0.62
CA VAL A 108 -14.27 -10.92 -0.66
C VAL A 108 -14.87 -12.03 -1.56
N GLU A 109 -14.23 -12.38 -2.67
CA GLU A 109 -14.64 -13.55 -3.47
C GLU A 109 -14.31 -14.89 -2.80
N MET A 110 -13.14 -15.03 -2.18
CA MET A 110 -12.72 -16.26 -1.49
C MET A 110 -13.61 -16.58 -0.28
N ARG A 111 -14.03 -15.56 0.48
CA ARG A 111 -14.97 -15.71 1.61
C ARG A 111 -16.32 -16.29 1.15
N ASP A 112 -16.87 -15.75 0.08
CA ASP A 112 -18.20 -16.15 -0.41
C ASP A 112 -18.17 -17.45 -1.24
N ALA A 113 -16.98 -17.88 -1.68
CA ALA A 113 -16.76 -19.11 -2.42
C ALA A 113 -15.57 -19.90 -1.83
N PRO A 114 -15.76 -20.64 -0.71
CA PRO A 114 -14.67 -21.28 0.03
C PRO A 114 -13.79 -22.23 -0.79
N HIS A 115 -14.33 -22.84 -1.86
CA HIS A 115 -13.57 -23.70 -2.78
C HIS A 115 -12.44 -22.97 -3.56
N LEU A 116 -12.36 -21.63 -3.43
CA LEU A 116 -11.33 -20.77 -4.01
C LEU A 116 -10.15 -20.50 -3.05
N LYS A 117 -10.28 -20.80 -1.76
CA LYS A 117 -9.37 -20.36 -0.70
C LYS A 117 -7.90 -20.73 -0.96
N ASP A 118 -7.65 -21.97 -1.37
CA ASP A 118 -6.29 -22.49 -1.59
C ASP A 118 -5.85 -22.44 -3.06
N LYS A 119 -6.59 -21.72 -3.91
CA LYS A 119 -6.33 -21.65 -5.36
C LYS A 119 -5.74 -20.30 -5.75
N PRO A 120 -4.95 -20.22 -6.84
CA PRO A 120 -4.55 -18.93 -7.40
C PRO A 120 -5.77 -18.23 -8.00
N VAL A 121 -6.16 -17.08 -7.41
CA VAL A 121 -7.34 -16.31 -7.82
C VAL A 121 -6.96 -14.88 -8.16
N ALA A 122 -7.57 -14.36 -9.22
CA ALA A 122 -7.56 -12.94 -9.56
C ALA A 122 -8.98 -12.44 -9.83
N VAL A 123 -9.23 -11.16 -9.56
CA VAL A 123 -10.50 -10.50 -9.83
C VAL A 123 -10.32 -9.52 -10.99
N GLY A 124 -11.22 -9.57 -11.98
CA GLY A 124 -11.18 -8.74 -13.17
C GLY A 124 -11.70 -9.49 -14.39
N GLY A 125 -10.98 -9.40 -15.50
CA GLY A 125 -11.28 -10.13 -16.72
C GLY A 125 -10.03 -10.46 -17.53
N ASN A 126 -10.24 -11.12 -18.66
CA ASN A 126 -9.14 -11.52 -19.53
C ASN A 126 -8.34 -10.30 -20.03
N SER A 127 -8.98 -9.15 -20.19
CA SER A 127 -8.35 -7.90 -20.62
C SER A 127 -7.53 -7.23 -19.52
N MET A 128 -7.99 -7.26 -18.27
CA MET A 128 -7.34 -6.57 -17.15
C MET A 128 -7.74 -7.15 -15.80
N LEU A 129 -6.77 -7.35 -14.91
CA LEU A 129 -6.97 -7.75 -13.53
C LEU A 129 -6.99 -6.53 -12.59
N SER A 130 -7.98 -6.45 -11.72
CA SER A 130 -8.08 -5.45 -10.65
C SER A 130 -7.21 -5.82 -9.45
N THR A 131 -7.18 -7.09 -9.06
CA THR A 131 -6.32 -7.60 -7.98
C THR A 131 -6.12 -9.12 -8.09
N SER A 132 -5.25 -9.66 -7.25
CA SER A 132 -4.94 -11.09 -7.11
C SER A 132 -4.71 -11.45 -5.65
N ASN A 133 -5.06 -12.68 -5.28
CA ASN A 133 -4.76 -13.23 -3.97
C ASN A 133 -3.28 -13.55 -3.80
N TYR A 134 -2.83 -13.76 -2.55
CA TYR A 134 -1.41 -14.01 -2.27
C TYR A 134 -0.89 -15.27 -2.95
N VAL A 135 -1.72 -16.31 -3.10
CA VAL A 135 -1.35 -17.55 -3.82
C VAL A 135 -0.98 -17.25 -5.28
N ALA A 136 -1.79 -16.46 -5.99
CA ALA A 136 -1.50 -16.06 -7.36
C ALA A 136 -0.29 -15.11 -7.48
N ARG A 137 -0.06 -14.26 -6.47
CA ARG A 137 1.08 -13.32 -6.46
C ARG A 137 2.44 -14.02 -6.47
N LYS A 138 2.54 -15.22 -5.89
CA LYS A 138 3.78 -16.01 -5.94
C LYS A 138 4.23 -16.37 -7.37
N PHE A 139 3.30 -16.40 -8.33
CA PHE A 139 3.59 -16.62 -9.75
C PHE A 139 3.82 -15.32 -10.52
N GLY A 140 3.87 -14.16 -9.84
CA GLY A 140 3.98 -12.85 -10.45
C GLY A 140 2.65 -12.24 -10.92
N VAL A 141 1.50 -12.89 -10.65
CA VAL A 141 0.18 -12.35 -11.03
C VAL A 141 -0.18 -11.17 -10.14
N ARG A 142 -0.47 -10.01 -10.75
CA ARG A 142 -0.74 -8.76 -10.02
C ARG A 142 -1.86 -7.92 -10.63
N ALA A 143 -2.28 -6.91 -9.87
CA ALA A 143 -3.15 -5.85 -10.34
C ALA A 143 -2.54 -5.11 -11.55
N ALA A 144 -3.41 -4.57 -12.42
CA ALA A 144 -3.06 -3.87 -13.66
C ALA A 144 -2.28 -4.74 -14.68
N GLN A 145 -2.44 -6.06 -14.59
CA GLN A 145 -1.91 -7.02 -15.55
C GLN A 145 -3.05 -7.57 -16.42
N PRO A 146 -2.85 -7.76 -17.75
CA PRO A 146 -3.83 -8.44 -18.58
C PRO A 146 -4.03 -9.90 -18.13
N GLY A 147 -5.29 -10.31 -17.98
CA GLY A 147 -5.65 -11.66 -17.53
C GLY A 147 -5.10 -12.77 -18.44
N PHE A 148 -5.07 -12.54 -19.76
CA PHE A 148 -4.50 -13.52 -20.69
C PHE A 148 -2.99 -13.74 -20.49
N LEU A 149 -2.24 -12.69 -20.12
CA LEU A 149 -0.82 -12.80 -19.76
C LEU A 149 -0.65 -13.44 -18.38
N ALA A 150 -1.50 -13.10 -17.42
CA ALA A 150 -1.48 -13.73 -16.10
C ALA A 150 -1.67 -15.26 -16.18
N LYS A 151 -2.53 -15.74 -17.09
CA LYS A 151 -2.68 -17.18 -17.37
C LYS A 151 -1.44 -17.83 -18.01
N LYS A 152 -0.56 -17.06 -18.64
CA LYS A 152 0.74 -17.58 -19.11
C LYS A 152 1.72 -17.79 -17.96
N LEU A 153 1.63 -16.96 -16.91
CA LEU A 153 2.44 -17.11 -15.69
C LEU A 153 1.88 -18.19 -14.76
N CYS A 154 0.56 -18.30 -14.68
CA CYS A 154 -0.13 -19.27 -13.83
C CYS A 154 -1.27 -19.93 -14.61
N PRO A 155 -1.03 -21.08 -15.27
CA PRO A 155 -2.04 -21.74 -16.11
C PRO A 155 -3.33 -22.12 -15.36
N ASN A 156 -3.22 -22.43 -14.06
CA ASN A 156 -4.33 -22.80 -13.19
C ASN A 156 -5.06 -21.58 -12.57
N LEU A 157 -4.73 -20.35 -12.99
CA LEU A 157 -5.33 -19.13 -12.46
C LEU A 157 -6.84 -19.07 -12.73
N ILE A 158 -7.60 -18.88 -11.65
CA ILE A 158 -9.04 -18.62 -11.70
C ILE A 158 -9.24 -17.11 -11.75
N ILE A 159 -9.92 -16.62 -12.79
CA ILE A 159 -10.28 -15.21 -12.94
C ILE A 159 -11.77 -15.06 -12.65
N VAL A 160 -12.10 -14.34 -11.58
CA VAL A 160 -13.47 -14.04 -11.15
C VAL A 160 -13.86 -12.62 -11.62
N PRO A 161 -15.07 -12.40 -12.18
CA PRO A 161 -15.53 -11.05 -12.54
C PRO A 161 -15.66 -10.11 -11.34
N CYS A 162 -15.48 -8.81 -11.55
CA CYS A 162 -15.70 -7.81 -10.50
C CYS A 162 -17.17 -7.73 -10.07
N ASN A 163 -17.43 -7.69 -8.76
CA ASN A 163 -18.73 -7.42 -8.16
C ASN A 163 -18.69 -6.17 -7.27
N PHE A 164 -18.71 -4.98 -7.89
CA PHE A 164 -18.61 -3.71 -7.18
C PHE A 164 -19.71 -3.44 -6.14
N PRO A 165 -20.98 -3.83 -6.34
CA PRO A 165 -21.99 -3.74 -5.28
C PRO A 165 -21.57 -4.47 -4.00
N LYS A 166 -21.06 -5.70 -4.12
CA LYS A 166 -20.54 -6.50 -3.00
C LYS A 166 -19.36 -5.81 -2.32
N TYR A 167 -18.41 -5.29 -3.09
CA TYR A 167 -17.22 -4.59 -2.54
C TYR A 167 -17.60 -3.31 -1.80
N ARG A 168 -18.57 -2.53 -2.32
CA ARG A 168 -19.08 -1.33 -1.65
C ARG A 168 -19.80 -1.65 -0.35
N ALA A 169 -20.59 -2.72 -0.32
CA ALA A 169 -21.30 -3.16 0.89
C ALA A 169 -20.31 -3.53 2.01
N VAL A 170 -19.27 -4.31 1.68
CA VAL A 170 -18.23 -4.66 2.65
C VAL A 170 -17.44 -3.42 3.09
N ALA A 171 -17.06 -2.54 2.16
CA ALA A 171 -16.35 -1.31 2.49
C ALA A 171 -17.16 -0.43 3.46
N ALA A 172 -18.49 -0.37 3.34
CA ALA A 172 -19.34 0.37 4.27
C ALA A 172 -19.27 -0.18 5.71
N ILE A 173 -19.22 -1.51 5.87
CA ILE A 173 -19.06 -2.16 7.19
C ILE A 173 -17.70 -1.80 7.80
N VAL A 174 -16.63 -1.92 7.00
CA VAL A 174 -15.26 -1.59 7.43
C VAL A 174 -15.14 -0.12 7.85
N ARG A 175 -15.70 0.78 7.05
CA ARG A 175 -15.73 2.23 7.33
C ARG A 175 -16.52 2.56 8.60
N GLY A 176 -17.57 1.81 8.91
CA GLY A 176 -18.26 1.91 10.19
C GLY A 176 -17.37 1.60 11.39
N VAL A 177 -16.42 0.66 11.26
CA VAL A 177 -15.39 0.43 12.28
C VAL A 177 -14.44 1.63 12.37
N PHE A 178 -13.97 2.16 11.23
CA PHE A 178 -13.03 3.28 11.23
C PHE A 178 -13.57 4.51 11.95
N ALA A 179 -14.86 4.82 11.75
CA ALA A 179 -15.55 5.92 12.39
C ALA A 179 -15.61 5.84 13.94
N GLU A 180 -15.42 4.65 14.54
CA GLU A 180 -15.33 4.49 16.00
C GLU A 180 -14.00 5.00 16.58
N TYR A 181 -12.95 5.07 15.76
CA TYR A 181 -11.61 5.48 16.16
C TYR A 181 -11.29 6.90 15.71
N ASP A 182 -11.82 7.31 14.55
CA ASP A 182 -11.72 8.67 14.05
C ASP A 182 -12.99 8.98 13.23
N PRO A 183 -13.91 9.83 13.72
CA PRO A 183 -15.11 10.18 12.97
C PRO A 183 -14.82 10.99 11.69
N ASN A 184 -13.62 11.58 11.57
CA ASN A 184 -13.18 12.38 10.44
C ASN A 184 -12.19 11.63 9.51
N TYR A 185 -12.07 10.31 9.65
CA TYR A 185 -11.15 9.46 8.87
C TYR A 185 -11.27 9.69 7.35
N ALA A 186 -10.14 9.77 6.65
CA ALA A 186 -10.12 9.96 5.20
C ALA A 186 -10.07 8.64 4.43
N SER A 187 -11.11 8.34 3.65
CA SER A 187 -11.11 7.19 2.72
C SER A 187 -10.40 7.54 1.41
N ALA A 188 -9.31 6.86 1.07
CA ALA A 188 -8.66 7.02 -0.22
C ALA A 188 -9.23 6.08 -1.31
N SER A 189 -9.74 4.91 -0.91
CA SER A 189 -10.39 3.95 -1.81
C SER A 189 -11.51 3.17 -1.08
N LEU A 190 -11.98 2.05 -1.67
CA LEU A 190 -12.89 1.12 -0.98
C LEU A 190 -12.18 0.30 0.11
N ASP A 191 -10.88 0.09 -0.03
CA ASP A 191 -10.07 -0.79 0.81
C ASP A 191 -9.03 -0.08 1.67
N GLU A 192 -8.82 1.23 1.49
CA GLU A 192 -7.81 1.96 2.24
C GLU A 192 -8.32 3.29 2.81
N ALA A 193 -7.86 3.63 4.01
CA ALA A 193 -8.19 4.85 4.72
C ALA A 193 -7.06 5.33 5.63
N TYR A 194 -7.09 6.62 5.97
CA TYR A 194 -6.26 7.24 6.99
C TYR A 194 -7.12 7.67 8.16
N LEU A 195 -6.62 7.47 9.37
CA LEU A 195 -7.25 7.88 10.62
C LEU A 195 -6.23 8.68 11.43
N ASP A 196 -6.68 9.73 12.10
CA ASP A 196 -5.94 10.36 13.18
C ASP A 196 -6.53 9.89 14.53
N ILE A 197 -5.85 8.95 15.18
CA ILE A 197 -6.33 8.37 16.45
C ILE A 197 -5.83 9.13 17.68
N THR A 198 -5.23 10.31 17.51
CA THR A 198 -4.62 11.08 18.60
C THR A 198 -5.62 11.37 19.73
N GLU A 199 -6.82 11.85 19.40
CA GLU A 199 -7.87 12.11 20.40
C GLU A 199 -8.45 10.83 20.98
N HIS A 200 -8.59 9.78 20.16
CA HIS A 200 -9.06 8.48 20.63
C HIS A 200 -8.11 7.91 21.70
N LEU A 201 -6.80 8.06 21.54
CA LEU A 201 -5.81 7.55 22.49
C LEU A 201 -5.87 8.26 23.85
N LYS A 202 -6.22 9.55 23.89
CA LYS A 202 -6.42 10.27 25.15
C LYS A 202 -7.56 9.66 25.96
N VAL A 203 -8.69 9.38 25.30
CA VAL A 203 -9.85 8.74 25.94
C VAL A 203 -9.55 7.28 26.29
N ARG A 204 -8.82 6.59 25.41
CA ARG A 204 -8.45 5.18 25.58
C ARG A 204 -7.54 4.95 26.79
N ALA A 205 -6.70 5.92 27.14
CA ALA A 205 -5.78 5.83 28.28
C ALA A 205 -6.51 5.52 29.59
N ASP A 206 -7.74 6.03 29.75
CA ASP A 206 -8.57 5.84 30.95
C ASP A 206 -9.55 4.67 30.84
N ARG A 207 -9.59 3.95 29.70
CA ARG A 207 -10.52 2.83 29.51
C ARG A 207 -10.15 1.62 30.35
N THR A 208 -11.16 1.04 30.99
CA THR A 208 -11.01 -0.19 31.75
C THR A 208 -10.62 -1.36 30.83
N GLU A 209 -10.14 -2.46 31.42
CA GLU A 209 -9.88 -3.68 30.66
C GLU A 209 -11.15 -4.19 29.99
N GLU A 210 -12.29 -4.14 30.67
CA GLU A 210 -13.59 -4.57 30.15
C GLU A 210 -13.98 -3.77 28.89
N GLU A 211 -13.82 -2.44 28.91
CA GLU A 211 -14.10 -1.57 27.75
C GLU A 211 -13.17 -1.79 26.54
N ARG A 212 -12.02 -2.42 26.77
CA ARG A 212 -11.01 -2.80 25.75
C ARG A 212 -10.98 -4.29 25.46
N THR A 213 -11.92 -5.04 26.04
CA THR A 213 -12.05 -6.47 25.85
C THR A 213 -12.90 -6.76 24.63
N LEU A 214 -12.37 -7.57 23.72
CA LEU A 214 -13.11 -8.13 22.60
C LEU A 214 -13.44 -9.57 22.90
N TRP A 215 -14.74 -9.88 22.93
CA TRP A 215 -15.24 -11.24 23.11
C TRP A 215 -15.33 -11.98 21.78
N ARG A 216 -14.69 -13.14 21.67
CA ARG A 216 -14.63 -14.00 20.50
C ARG A 216 -15.08 -15.40 20.86
N CYS A 217 -16.08 -15.93 20.17
CA CYS A 217 -16.52 -17.29 20.45
C CYS A 217 -15.68 -18.33 19.71
N ASP A 218 -15.27 -19.40 20.39
CA ASP A 218 -14.56 -20.54 19.80
C ASP A 218 -15.53 -21.66 19.35
N CYS A 219 -16.51 -21.31 18.51
CA CYS A 219 -17.45 -22.27 17.92
C CYS A 219 -17.09 -22.63 16.48
N GLU A 220 -17.67 -23.69 15.93
CA GLU A 220 -17.33 -24.15 14.57
C GLU A 220 -17.53 -23.06 13.50
N TYR A 221 -18.57 -22.23 13.66
CA TYR A 221 -18.80 -21.07 12.79
C TYR A 221 -17.62 -20.08 12.83
N TRP A 222 -17.26 -19.57 14.01
CA TRP A 222 -16.14 -18.62 14.16
C TRP A 222 -14.78 -19.27 13.85
N ARG A 223 -14.51 -20.51 14.31
CA ARG A 223 -13.31 -21.30 13.97
C ARG A 223 -13.10 -21.43 12.46
N SER A 224 -14.18 -21.65 11.71
CA SER A 224 -14.10 -21.77 10.24
C SER A 224 -13.65 -20.46 9.58
N LEU A 225 -14.04 -19.31 10.13
CA LEU A 225 -13.62 -17.99 9.68
C LEU A 225 -12.20 -17.67 10.18
N ASP A 226 -11.94 -17.98 11.44
CA ASP A 226 -10.73 -17.67 12.19
C ASP A 226 -9.50 -18.51 11.80
N ALA A 227 -9.67 -19.60 11.06
CA ALA A 227 -8.56 -20.43 10.58
C ALA A 227 -7.47 -19.59 9.87
N ASP A 228 -7.85 -18.45 9.29
CA ASP A 228 -6.97 -17.51 8.60
C ASP A 228 -6.59 -16.27 9.45
N TRP A 229 -7.20 -16.09 10.63
CA TRP A 229 -6.85 -15.01 11.54
C TRP A 229 -5.60 -15.38 12.34
N LYS A 230 -4.45 -14.97 11.81
CA LYS A 230 -3.16 -15.02 12.51
C LYS A 230 -2.61 -13.61 12.56
N PRO A 231 -2.86 -12.83 13.65
CA PRO A 231 -2.26 -11.52 13.78
C PRO A 231 -0.75 -11.73 13.81
N SER A 232 -0.03 -11.19 12.82
CA SER A 232 1.42 -11.34 12.79
C SER A 232 2.05 -10.54 13.94
N ALA A 233 2.52 -11.26 14.97
CA ALA A 233 3.44 -10.84 16.03
C ALA A 233 3.38 -9.36 16.45
N THR A 234 2.29 -8.95 17.09
CA THR A 234 2.45 -8.27 18.38
C THR A 234 2.45 -9.36 19.44
N GLN A 235 3.33 -9.20 20.43
CA GLN A 235 3.72 -10.20 21.43
C GLN A 235 2.54 -11.04 21.95
N GLU A 236 2.85 -12.30 22.25
CA GLU A 236 2.05 -13.27 23.01
C GLU A 236 1.34 -12.60 24.19
N THR A 237 0.18 -12.00 23.97
CA THR A 237 -0.85 -11.94 24.99
C THR A 237 -1.65 -13.20 24.80
N GLU A 238 -1.21 -14.27 25.47
CA GLU A 238 -2.08 -15.42 25.67
C GLU A 238 -3.42 -14.90 26.21
N PRO A 239 -4.56 -15.39 25.71
CA PRO A 239 -5.86 -15.00 26.23
C PRO A 239 -5.87 -15.26 27.74
N THR A 240 -5.89 -14.20 28.54
CA THR A 240 -5.98 -14.31 29.99
C THR A 240 -7.40 -14.74 30.32
N SER A 241 -7.57 -15.98 30.76
CA SER A 241 -8.81 -16.45 31.37
C SER A 241 -8.92 -15.83 32.77
N SER A 242 -9.49 -14.63 32.89
CA SER A 242 -9.95 -14.12 34.17
C SER A 242 -11.41 -14.53 34.40
N GLU A 243 -11.67 -15.08 35.58
CA GLU A 243 -13.00 -15.46 36.03
C GLU A 243 -13.82 -14.19 36.32
N ASN A 244 -15.09 -14.20 35.87
CA ASN A 244 -16.17 -13.24 36.13
C ASN A 244 -16.38 -12.05 35.16
N ASN A 245 -16.81 -12.36 33.93
CA ASN A 245 -18.00 -11.78 33.28
C ASN A 245 -18.27 -12.59 31.99
N GLN A 246 -19.02 -13.70 32.10
CA GLN A 246 -19.20 -14.63 30.97
C GLN A 246 -20.25 -14.12 29.98
N GLU A 247 -19.83 -13.45 28.91
CA GLU A 247 -20.67 -13.30 27.72
C GLU A 247 -20.73 -14.63 26.95
N THR A 248 -21.95 -15.12 26.70
CA THR A 248 -22.20 -16.28 25.86
C THR A 248 -22.38 -15.84 24.41
N CYS A 249 -21.82 -16.60 23.47
CA CYS A 249 -22.01 -16.37 22.05
C CYS A 249 -23.50 -16.39 21.66
N PRO A 250 -24.02 -15.38 20.94
CA PRO A 250 -25.43 -15.34 20.53
C PRO A 250 -25.78 -16.45 19.52
N GLU A 251 -24.79 -17.03 18.82
CA GLU A 251 -25.02 -18.07 17.80
C GLU A 251 -25.02 -19.49 18.38
N CYS A 252 -24.21 -19.77 19.40
CA CYS A 252 -24.02 -21.14 19.89
C CYS A 252 -24.07 -21.30 21.41
N GLY A 253 -24.23 -20.22 22.17
CA GLY A 253 -24.35 -20.23 23.62
C GLY A 253 -23.07 -20.59 24.40
N ARG A 254 -21.94 -20.86 23.74
CA ARG A 254 -20.65 -21.13 24.41
C ARG A 254 -20.05 -19.85 24.99
N VAL A 255 -19.28 -19.99 26.06
CA VAL A 255 -18.49 -18.90 26.65
C VAL A 255 -17.53 -18.36 25.58
N ALA A 256 -17.50 -17.06 25.41
CA ALA A 256 -16.57 -16.40 24.50
C ALA A 256 -15.18 -16.29 25.15
N GLU A 257 -14.12 -16.56 24.38
CA GLU A 257 -12.76 -16.16 24.71
C GLU A 257 -12.67 -14.63 24.68
N SER A 258 -11.84 -14.04 25.54
CA SER A 258 -11.62 -12.60 25.61
C SER A 258 -10.22 -12.23 25.13
N ILE A 259 -10.13 -11.16 24.34
CA ILE A 259 -8.86 -10.52 23.99
C ILE A 259 -8.89 -9.11 24.57
N VAL A 260 -8.05 -8.86 25.57
CA VAL A 260 -7.84 -7.51 26.12
C VAL A 260 -6.77 -6.81 25.31
N THR A 261 -7.10 -5.67 24.71
CA THR A 261 -6.17 -4.91 23.85
C THR A 261 -5.52 -3.76 24.61
N GLY A 262 -4.25 -3.45 24.40
CA GLY A 262 -3.51 -2.38 25.13
C GLY A 262 -4.15 -0.99 25.04
N THR A 263 -3.80 -0.08 25.95
CA THR A 263 -4.27 1.32 25.96
C THR A 263 -3.56 2.20 24.93
N ASP A 264 -2.46 1.71 24.37
CA ASP A 264 -1.61 2.40 23.39
C ASP A 264 -2.13 2.31 21.96
N ALA A 265 -1.37 2.91 21.03
CA ALA A 265 -1.67 2.92 19.61
C ALA A 265 -1.71 1.51 19.00
N GLU A 266 -0.78 0.62 19.38
CA GLU A 266 -0.77 -0.75 18.87
C GLU A 266 -2.00 -1.52 19.31
N GLY A 267 -2.41 -1.37 20.59
CA GLY A 267 -3.62 -1.96 21.14
C GLY A 267 -4.89 -1.45 20.46
N ALA A 268 -5.01 -0.13 20.26
CA ALA A 268 -6.14 0.45 19.51
C ALA A 268 -6.25 -0.10 18.08
N VAL A 269 -5.13 -0.23 17.37
CA VAL A 269 -5.10 -0.72 15.99
C VAL A 269 -5.34 -2.23 15.92
N LEU A 270 -4.85 -3.00 16.89
CA LEU A 270 -5.18 -4.41 17.03
C LEU A 270 -6.68 -4.60 17.25
N GLU A 271 -7.30 -3.78 18.11
CA GLU A 271 -8.74 -3.78 18.35
C GLU A 271 -9.51 -3.48 17.05
N LEU A 272 -9.11 -2.43 16.33
CA LEU A 272 -9.70 -2.02 15.05
C LEU A 272 -9.65 -3.15 14.03
N ARG A 273 -8.47 -3.75 13.81
CA ARG A 273 -8.28 -4.85 12.85
C ARG A 273 -9.11 -6.08 13.24
N THR A 274 -9.20 -6.36 14.54
CA THR A 274 -10.01 -7.47 15.06
C THR A 274 -11.51 -7.21 14.84
N LYS A 275 -11.99 -5.98 15.07
CA LYS A 275 -13.38 -5.59 14.77
C LYS A 275 -13.69 -5.69 13.27
N VAL A 276 -12.78 -5.24 12.40
CA VAL A 276 -12.90 -5.40 10.94
C VAL A 276 -13.05 -6.88 10.59
N PHE A 277 -12.16 -7.73 11.11
CA PHE A 277 -12.21 -9.16 10.86
C PHE A 277 -13.52 -9.78 11.35
N ARG A 278 -13.94 -9.51 12.60
CA ARG A 278 -15.19 -10.03 13.15
C ARG A 278 -16.42 -9.65 12.32
N ARG A 279 -16.48 -8.42 11.81
CA ARG A 279 -17.65 -7.93 11.07
C ARG A 279 -17.66 -8.36 9.60
N THR A 280 -16.54 -8.84 9.06
CA THR A 280 -16.43 -9.07 7.60
C THR A 280 -15.86 -10.42 7.22
N ALA A 281 -15.21 -11.13 8.14
CA ALA A 281 -14.33 -12.28 7.93
C ALA A 281 -13.16 -11.99 6.95
N LEU A 282 -12.70 -10.73 6.91
CA LEU A 282 -11.59 -10.28 6.07
C LEU A 282 -10.54 -9.60 6.91
N THR A 283 -9.27 -9.80 6.55
CA THR A 283 -8.15 -9.17 7.25
C THR A 283 -7.80 -7.81 6.65
N CYS A 284 -7.23 -6.95 7.49
CA CYS A 284 -6.55 -5.75 7.05
C CYS A 284 -5.19 -5.61 7.74
N SER A 285 -4.31 -4.91 7.06
CA SER A 285 -3.03 -4.46 7.61
C SER A 285 -3.09 -2.98 7.93
N ALA A 286 -2.24 -2.56 8.88
CA ALA A 286 -2.20 -1.17 9.31
C ALA A 286 -0.77 -0.68 9.56
N GLY A 287 -0.52 0.59 9.32
CA GLY A 287 0.72 1.25 9.66
C GLY A 287 0.44 2.44 10.57
N ILE A 288 1.19 2.55 11.65
CA ILE A 288 1.05 3.60 12.67
C ILE A 288 2.28 4.48 12.59
N ALA A 289 2.12 5.78 12.36
CA ALA A 289 3.25 6.70 12.27
C ALA A 289 2.85 8.15 12.57
N PRO A 290 3.81 9.07 12.71
CA PRO A 290 3.52 10.47 13.00
C PRO A 290 2.84 11.24 11.86
N ASN A 291 2.85 10.70 10.64
CA ASN A 291 2.21 11.32 9.48
C ASN A 291 1.70 10.27 8.48
N SER A 292 0.75 10.69 7.65
CA SER A 292 0.10 9.87 6.62
C SER A 292 1.06 9.14 5.68
N LYS A 293 2.13 9.81 5.22
CA LYS A 293 3.11 9.21 4.29
C LYS A 293 3.80 8.01 4.94
N LEU A 294 4.33 8.20 6.15
CA LEU A 294 5.01 7.14 6.88
C LEU A 294 4.04 6.03 7.29
N ALA A 295 2.81 6.38 7.69
CA ALA A 295 1.78 5.40 8.05
C ALA A 295 1.46 4.48 6.87
N LYS A 296 1.31 5.03 5.66
CA LYS A 296 1.12 4.23 4.44
C LYS A 296 2.28 3.27 4.17
N ILE A 297 3.52 3.75 4.30
CA ILE A 297 4.72 2.90 4.10
C ILE A 297 4.79 1.80 5.16
N CYS A 298 4.49 2.12 6.43
CA CYS A 298 4.47 1.17 7.53
C CYS A 298 3.45 0.05 7.31
N THR A 299 2.32 0.36 6.70
CA THR A 299 1.24 -0.60 6.43
C THR A 299 1.73 -1.78 5.57
N ASP A 300 2.61 -1.52 4.60
CA ASP A 300 3.14 -2.55 3.70
C ASP A 300 4.17 -3.47 4.36
N ARG A 301 4.76 -3.08 5.50
CA ARG A 301 5.91 -3.78 6.10
C ARG A 301 5.55 -5.17 6.61
N ASN A 302 4.39 -5.28 7.27
CA ASN A 302 3.90 -6.52 7.87
C ASN A 302 2.65 -7.07 7.16
N LYS A 303 2.44 -6.74 5.88
CA LYS A 303 1.38 -7.37 5.08
C LYS A 303 1.71 -8.84 4.79
N PRO A 304 0.71 -9.74 4.75
CA PRO A 304 -0.71 -9.53 5.10
C PRO A 304 -1.01 -9.67 6.60
N ASN A 305 -2.18 -9.18 7.01
CA ASN A 305 -2.75 -9.33 8.34
C ASN A 305 -1.78 -8.98 9.49
N GLY A 306 -1.04 -7.90 9.29
CA GLY A 306 -0.09 -7.38 10.27
C GLY A 306 -0.15 -5.87 10.40
N GLN A 307 0.48 -5.38 11.46
CA GLN A 307 0.66 -3.96 11.70
C GLN A 307 2.10 -3.62 12.01
N TYR A 308 2.49 -2.36 11.80
CA TYR A 308 3.81 -1.85 12.19
C TYR A 308 3.68 -0.42 12.71
N GLN A 309 4.25 -0.16 13.89
CA GLN A 309 4.39 1.19 14.43
C GLN A 309 5.79 1.74 14.19
N LEU A 310 5.85 2.96 13.65
CA LEU A 310 7.05 3.79 13.67
C LEU A 310 6.97 4.73 14.89
N PRO A 311 7.90 4.62 15.85
CA PRO A 311 7.91 5.48 17.03
C PRO A 311 7.92 6.98 16.68
N PRO A 312 7.19 7.84 17.44
CA PRO A 312 7.05 9.26 17.14
C PRO A 312 8.23 10.10 17.65
N ASN A 313 9.45 9.67 17.36
CA ASN A 313 10.66 10.46 17.63
C ASN A 313 11.49 10.63 16.35
N LYS A 314 12.27 11.70 16.32
CA LYS A 314 13.03 12.12 15.15
C LYS A 314 14.05 11.06 14.73
N GLU A 315 14.73 10.47 15.70
CA GLU A 315 15.80 9.49 15.49
C GLU A 315 15.24 8.25 14.79
N ALA A 316 14.12 7.71 15.28
CA ALA A 316 13.43 6.58 14.68
C ALA A 316 12.93 6.89 13.27
N VAL A 317 12.37 8.09 13.04
CA VAL A 317 11.92 8.51 11.71
C VAL A 317 13.09 8.59 10.73
N LEU A 318 14.19 9.23 11.10
CA LEU A 318 15.36 9.38 10.24
C LEU A 318 16.02 8.03 9.94
N GLU A 319 16.15 7.16 10.95
CA GLU A 319 16.69 5.81 10.74
C GLU A 319 15.77 4.97 9.83
N PHE A 320 14.45 5.09 10.00
CA PHE A 320 13.49 4.38 9.14
C PHE A 320 13.56 4.81 7.68
N VAL A 321 13.71 6.11 7.40
CA VAL A 321 13.73 6.59 6.00
C VAL A 321 15.10 6.42 5.34
N LYS A 322 16.20 6.43 6.09
CA LYS A 322 17.58 6.43 5.59
C LYS A 322 17.82 5.49 4.40
N ASP A 323 17.51 4.21 4.58
CA ASP A 323 17.75 3.15 3.58
C ASP A 323 16.49 2.76 2.80
N LEU A 324 15.39 3.50 2.97
CA LEU A 324 14.14 3.21 2.30
C LEU A 324 14.27 3.48 0.78
N PRO A 325 14.00 2.49 -0.09
CA PRO A 325 14.05 2.70 -1.53
C PRO A 325 13.04 3.75 -1.97
N VAL A 326 13.43 4.67 -2.86
CA VAL A 326 12.55 5.76 -3.31
C VAL A 326 11.25 5.24 -3.93
N ARG A 327 11.26 4.04 -4.51
CA ARG A 327 10.08 3.42 -5.11
C ARG A 327 8.97 3.03 -4.12
N LYS A 328 9.32 2.87 -2.84
CA LYS A 328 8.36 2.62 -1.75
C LYS A 328 7.64 3.88 -1.29
N ILE A 329 8.08 5.06 -1.70
CA ILE A 329 7.50 6.32 -1.30
C ILE A 329 6.23 6.61 -2.12
N PRO A 330 5.05 6.82 -1.48
CA PRO A 330 3.83 7.20 -2.18
C PRO A 330 4.00 8.50 -2.98
N GLY A 331 3.87 8.42 -4.30
CA GLY A 331 4.11 9.53 -5.24
C GLY A 331 5.31 9.32 -6.17
N ILE A 332 6.21 8.39 -5.87
CA ILE A 332 7.34 8.04 -6.74
C ILE A 332 6.97 6.79 -7.57
N GLY A 333 6.50 7.04 -8.79
CA GLY A 333 6.21 5.99 -9.79
C GLY A 333 7.46 5.51 -10.55
N ALA A 334 7.28 4.52 -11.43
CA ALA A 334 8.38 3.87 -12.16
C ALA A 334 9.24 4.86 -12.99
N THR A 335 8.62 5.82 -13.66
CA THR A 335 9.33 6.83 -14.46
C THR A 335 10.16 7.78 -13.60
N THR A 336 9.62 8.23 -12.47
CA THR A 336 10.35 9.09 -11.53
C THR A 336 11.49 8.31 -10.87
N GLU A 337 11.25 7.07 -10.46
CA GLU A 337 12.27 6.15 -9.94
C GLU A 337 13.42 5.96 -10.95
N GLU A 338 13.10 5.67 -12.21
CA GLU A 338 14.09 5.48 -13.28
C GLU A 338 14.92 6.75 -13.48
N THR A 339 14.26 7.92 -13.48
CA THR A 339 14.95 9.21 -13.58
C THR A 339 15.88 9.44 -12.38
N LEU A 340 15.40 9.23 -11.15
CA LEU A 340 16.19 9.37 -9.93
C LEU A 340 17.40 8.42 -9.93
N ARG A 341 17.19 7.15 -10.28
CA ARG A 341 18.25 6.14 -10.38
C ARG A 341 19.32 6.54 -11.38
N ALA A 342 18.92 7.07 -12.54
CA ALA A 342 19.86 7.54 -13.55
C ALA A 342 20.71 8.75 -13.07
N LEU A 343 20.25 9.47 -12.04
CA LEU A 343 20.95 10.56 -11.37
C LEU A 343 21.70 10.10 -10.09
N GLY A 344 21.78 8.79 -9.83
CA GLY A 344 22.48 8.24 -8.67
C GLY A 344 21.62 8.11 -7.40
N VAL A 345 20.32 8.37 -7.47
CA VAL A 345 19.42 8.36 -6.31
C VAL A 345 18.60 7.07 -6.26
N GLN A 346 18.84 6.23 -5.23
CA GLN A 346 18.10 4.97 -5.05
C GLN A 346 17.33 4.93 -3.72
N THR A 347 17.87 5.57 -2.68
CA THR A 347 17.28 5.63 -1.33
C THR A 347 16.89 7.06 -0.95
N CYS A 348 16.12 7.21 0.13
CA CYS A 348 15.81 8.55 0.65
C CYS A 348 17.05 9.30 1.15
N SER A 349 18.08 8.61 1.67
CA SER A 349 19.34 9.27 2.03
C SER A 349 20.06 9.86 0.81
N ASP A 350 19.97 9.19 -0.34
CA ASP A 350 20.55 9.71 -1.59
C ASP A 350 19.84 10.97 -2.06
N ILE A 351 18.54 11.10 -1.83
CA ILE A 351 17.81 12.35 -2.11
C ILE A 351 18.47 13.53 -1.39
N HIS A 352 18.80 13.36 -0.11
CA HIS A 352 19.48 14.42 0.66
C HIS A 352 20.88 14.71 0.11
N LYS A 353 21.66 13.67 -0.21
CA LYS A 353 23.00 13.80 -0.80
C LYS A 353 22.99 14.55 -2.14
N HIS A 354 21.98 14.27 -2.98
CA HIS A 354 21.84 14.82 -4.32
C HIS A 354 20.90 16.03 -4.42
N ARG A 355 20.51 16.63 -3.29
CA ARG A 355 19.47 17.69 -3.23
C ARG A 355 19.70 18.86 -4.19
N ALA A 356 20.94 19.32 -4.35
CA ALA A 356 21.27 20.39 -5.29
C ALA A 356 21.09 19.97 -6.75
N SER A 357 21.61 18.79 -7.13
CA SER A 357 21.38 18.22 -8.45
C SER A 357 19.90 18.05 -8.75
N LEU A 358 19.10 17.59 -7.77
CA LEU A 358 17.66 17.46 -7.92
C LEU A 358 16.99 18.84 -8.13
N ALA A 359 17.39 19.85 -7.37
CA ALA A 359 16.86 21.21 -7.51
C ALA A 359 17.17 21.87 -8.87
N LEU A 360 18.29 21.53 -9.50
CA LEU A 360 18.66 22.04 -10.81
C LEU A 360 17.81 21.45 -11.95
N VAL A 361 17.35 20.21 -11.81
CA VAL A 361 16.70 19.48 -12.91
C VAL A 361 15.21 19.21 -12.69
N PHE A 362 14.70 19.43 -11.49
CA PHE A 362 13.27 19.28 -11.18
C PHE A 362 12.64 20.63 -10.79
N SER A 363 11.32 20.72 -10.99
CA SER A 363 10.54 21.87 -10.52
C SER A 363 10.64 22.04 -8.99
N ASP A 364 10.42 23.26 -8.51
CA ASP A 364 10.44 23.57 -7.08
C ASP A 364 9.47 22.71 -6.27
N LEU A 365 8.28 22.43 -6.81
CA LEU A 365 7.30 21.54 -6.17
C LEU A 365 7.84 20.12 -6.00
N SER A 366 8.50 19.58 -7.03
CA SER A 366 9.12 18.26 -6.95
C SER A 366 10.31 18.25 -5.99
N THR A 367 11.11 19.30 -6.00
CA THR A 367 12.26 19.48 -5.11
C THR A 367 11.81 19.53 -3.66
N GLU A 368 10.81 20.34 -3.32
CA GLU A 368 10.25 20.39 -1.97
C GLU A 368 9.69 19.03 -1.54
N TYR A 369 8.96 18.36 -2.44
CA TYR A 369 8.47 17.01 -2.19
C TYR A 369 9.61 16.03 -1.87
N PHE A 370 10.72 16.07 -2.63
CA PHE A 370 11.90 15.25 -2.35
C PHE A 370 12.55 15.61 -1.01
N MET A 371 12.64 16.90 -0.66
CA MET A 371 13.20 17.31 0.64
C MET A 371 12.35 16.78 1.79
N ARG A 372 11.02 16.86 1.69
CA ARG A 372 10.08 16.26 2.67
C ARG A 372 10.31 14.76 2.81
N VAL A 373 10.45 14.05 1.69
CA VAL A 373 10.73 12.61 1.68
C VAL A 373 12.05 12.28 2.39
N SER A 374 13.12 13.04 2.12
CA SER A 374 14.42 12.82 2.74
C SER A 374 14.43 12.99 4.27
N LEU A 375 13.48 13.78 4.80
CA LEU A 375 13.31 14.03 6.23
C LEU A 375 12.18 13.18 6.86
N GLY A 376 11.47 12.35 6.08
CA GLY A 376 10.30 11.61 6.56
C GLY A 376 9.13 12.51 6.95
N ILE A 377 9.03 13.72 6.39
CA ILE A 377 7.96 14.68 6.67
C ILE A 377 6.78 14.44 5.72
N GLY A 378 5.57 14.49 6.26
CA GLY A 378 4.31 14.28 5.54
C GLY A 378 3.16 15.04 6.19
N CYS A 379 1.94 14.80 5.73
CA CYS A 379 0.75 15.44 6.29
C CYS A 379 0.39 14.79 7.64
N THR A 380 0.32 15.60 8.70
CA THR A 380 -0.09 15.20 10.06
C THR A 380 -1.59 15.40 10.30
N THR A 381 -2.29 16.08 9.40
CA THR A 381 -3.74 16.28 9.47
C THR A 381 -4.45 15.37 8.47
N ILE A 382 -5.55 14.75 8.90
CA ILE A 382 -6.44 13.97 8.04
C ILE A 382 -7.73 14.79 7.85
N SER A 383 -8.17 14.93 6.61
CA SER A 383 -9.41 15.64 6.28
C SER A 383 -10.20 14.91 5.20
N ASN A 384 -11.52 14.96 5.34
CA ASN A 384 -12.51 14.44 4.41
C ASN A 384 -13.08 15.49 3.45
N ASP A 385 -12.75 16.77 3.65
CA ASP A 385 -13.38 17.90 2.95
C ASP A 385 -12.81 18.14 1.55
N GLU A 386 -12.76 17.10 0.72
CA GLU A 386 -12.41 17.26 -0.69
C GLU A 386 -13.66 17.41 -1.57
N GLU A 387 -13.80 18.57 -2.19
CA GLU A 387 -14.77 18.78 -3.26
C GLU A 387 -14.33 18.05 -4.54
N ARG A 388 -15.23 17.25 -5.13
CA ARG A 388 -14.96 16.53 -6.37
C ARG A 388 -14.71 17.51 -7.52
N LYS A 389 -13.50 17.45 -8.10
CA LYS A 389 -13.08 18.37 -9.18
C LYS A 389 -13.55 17.96 -10.59
N SER A 390 -13.82 16.69 -10.83
CA SER A 390 -14.28 16.20 -12.15
C SER A 390 -15.08 14.90 -12.04
N ILE A 391 -15.88 14.62 -13.08
CA ILE A 391 -16.57 13.34 -13.31
C ILE A 391 -16.38 12.94 -14.77
N SER A 392 -15.99 11.69 -15.03
CA SER A 392 -15.79 11.16 -16.38
C SER A 392 -16.29 9.72 -16.50
N ASN A 393 -16.57 9.31 -17.73
CA ASN A 393 -16.88 7.93 -18.09
C ASN A 393 -16.17 7.62 -19.42
N GLU A 394 -15.35 6.56 -19.42
CA GLU A 394 -14.64 6.08 -20.59
C GLU A 394 -14.91 4.58 -20.79
N ARG A 395 -15.01 4.17 -22.07
CA ARG A 395 -15.25 2.77 -22.43
C ARG A 395 -14.29 2.35 -23.53
N TYR A 396 -13.59 1.24 -23.30
CA TYR A 396 -12.74 0.58 -24.29
C TYR A 396 -13.55 -0.51 -24.99
N ALA A 397 -13.57 -0.49 -26.32
CA ALA A 397 -14.24 -1.48 -27.15
C ALA A 397 -13.34 -1.88 -28.33
N LEU A 398 -13.57 -3.07 -28.88
CA LEU A 398 -12.99 -3.43 -30.18
C LEU A 398 -13.59 -2.49 -31.23
N LEU A 399 -12.75 -1.96 -32.11
CA LEU A 399 -13.25 -1.29 -33.31
C LEU A 399 -14.00 -2.35 -34.12
N PRO A 400 -15.22 -2.06 -34.63
CA PRO A 400 -15.86 -2.96 -35.59
C PRO A 400 -14.89 -3.18 -36.75
N SER A 401 -14.74 -4.43 -37.18
CA SER A 401 -13.97 -4.77 -38.38
C SER A 401 -14.41 -3.83 -39.51
N PRO A 402 -13.49 -3.25 -40.30
CA PRO A 402 -13.90 -2.48 -41.46
C PRO A 402 -14.83 -3.36 -42.30
N ILE A 403 -16.05 -2.88 -42.51
CA ILE A 403 -17.03 -3.51 -43.39
C ILE A 403 -16.31 -3.63 -44.73
N THR A 404 -15.99 -4.86 -45.11
CA THR A 404 -15.49 -5.15 -46.45
C THR A 404 -16.71 -5.00 -47.35
N VAL A 405 -16.82 -3.83 -48.00
CA VAL A 405 -17.86 -3.53 -48.99
C VAL A 405 -17.48 -4.16 -50.32
#